data_AF-A0A7S4HPU7-F1
#
_entry.id   AF-A0A7S4HPU7-F1
#
_cell.length_a   1.000
_cell.length_b   1.000
_cell.length_c   1.000
_cell.angle_alpha   90.00
_cell.angle_beta   90.00
_cell.angle_gamma   90.00
#
_symmetry.space_group_name_H-M   'P 1'
#
loop_
_entity.id
_entity.type
_entity.pdbx_description
1 polymer ?
#
loop_
_entity_poly.entity_id
_entity_poly.type
_entity_poly.pdbx_seq_one_letter_code
_entity_poly.pdbx_strand_id
1 'polypeptide(L)'
;TAELNRNIDKDHMGRFSSVANHSFYHGLSALVLARRQGRSKWEDIINRTMAQMKKWAMSNPWNCQHKLELMIAEHAYLEGNMDVAIQAYDCAVASAAKHRFVHEEGLALERAGIFYMETGDNPTASRFFHRAHDCYVRWEAHSKAAHVKQHL
;
A
#
# COMPACT_ATOMS: atom_id res chain seq x y z
N THR A 1 -5.71 26.97 -25.60
CA THR A 1 -5.84 27.58 -24.25
C THR A 1 -6.98 27.00 -23.39
N ALA A 2 -7.43 25.76 -23.60
CA ALA A 2 -8.07 24.96 -22.54
C ALA A 2 -7.55 23.51 -22.62
N GLU A 3 -7.26 23.04 -23.83
CA GLU A 3 -6.56 21.79 -24.10
C GLU A 3 -5.07 21.84 -23.74
N LEU A 4 -4.38 22.97 -23.98
CA LEU A 4 -2.96 23.11 -23.62
C LEU A 4 -2.75 23.05 -22.09
N ASN A 5 -3.62 23.70 -21.30
CA ASN A 5 -3.58 23.60 -19.83
C ASN A 5 -3.98 22.21 -19.34
N ARG A 6 -4.99 21.57 -19.96
CA ARG A 6 -5.33 20.16 -19.66
C ARG A 6 -4.19 19.19 -19.99
N ASN A 7 -3.42 19.43 -21.03
CA ASN A 7 -2.28 18.59 -21.39
C ASN A 7 -1.07 18.83 -20.47
N ILE A 8 -0.80 20.08 -20.09
CA ILE A 8 0.22 20.43 -19.09
C ILE A 8 -0.14 19.81 -17.74
N ASP A 9 -1.40 19.92 -17.28
CA ASP A 9 -1.86 19.30 -16.03
C ASP A 9 -1.75 17.77 -16.08
N LYS A 10 -2.11 17.13 -17.20
CA LYS A 10 -1.96 15.69 -17.38
C LYS A 10 -0.50 15.22 -17.35
N ASP A 11 0.42 15.94 -17.98
CA ASP A 11 1.85 15.61 -17.96
C ASP A 11 2.46 15.79 -16.56
N HIS A 12 2.08 16.85 -15.84
CA HIS A 12 2.51 17.06 -14.47
C HIS A 12 1.91 16.02 -13.51
N MET A 13 0.62 15.67 -13.68
CA MET A 13 -0.07 14.62 -12.93
C MET A 13 0.53 13.23 -13.22
N GLY A 14 0.92 12.96 -14.47
CA GLY A 14 1.58 11.72 -14.89
C GLY A 14 2.98 11.57 -14.29
N ARG A 15 3.79 12.64 -14.33
CA ARG A 15 5.11 12.65 -13.66
C ARG A 15 4.99 12.53 -12.15
N PHE A 16 4.01 13.22 -11.54
CA PHE A 16 3.73 13.10 -10.10
C PHE A 16 3.33 11.68 -9.72
N SER A 17 2.40 11.06 -10.45
CA SER A 17 1.94 9.69 -10.21
C SER A 17 3.08 8.68 -10.30
N SER A 18 3.96 8.80 -11.29
CA SER A 18 5.13 7.92 -11.45
C SER A 18 6.10 8.02 -10.26
N VAL A 19 6.46 9.24 -9.86
CA VAL A 19 7.37 9.48 -8.73
C VAL A 19 6.74 9.05 -7.40
N ALA A 20 5.43 9.29 -7.24
CA ALA A 20 4.69 8.88 -6.06
C ALA A 20 4.64 7.36 -5.91
N ASN A 21 4.31 6.66 -6.99
CA ASN A 21 4.26 5.20 -7.01
C ASN A 21 5.63 4.57 -6.78
N HIS A 22 6.69 5.10 -7.41
CA HIS A 22 8.05 4.60 -7.18
C HIS A 22 8.44 4.69 -5.70
N SER A 23 8.27 5.85 -5.08
CA SER A 23 8.59 6.05 -3.66
C SER A 23 7.72 5.19 -2.74
N PHE A 24 6.44 5.01 -3.08
CA PHE A 24 5.54 4.11 -2.35
C PHE A 24 6.03 2.66 -2.38
N TYR A 25 6.22 2.08 -3.56
CA TYR A 25 6.62 0.67 -3.69
C TYR A 25 8.03 0.42 -3.15
N HIS A 26 8.96 1.38 -3.31
CA HIS A 26 10.30 1.29 -2.74
C HIS A 26 10.27 1.29 -1.21
N GLY A 27 9.50 2.21 -0.61
CA GLY A 27 9.35 2.27 0.85
C GLY A 27 8.65 1.05 1.42
N LEU A 28 7.56 0.61 0.77
CA LEU A 28 6.84 -0.60 1.17
C LEU A 28 7.75 -1.83 1.11
N SER A 29 8.51 -1.99 0.02
CA SER A 29 9.46 -3.10 -0.10
C SER A 29 10.55 -3.04 0.96
N ALA A 30 11.08 -1.85 1.25
CA ALA A 30 12.08 -1.65 2.30
C ALA A 30 11.55 -2.03 3.70
N LEU A 31 10.31 -1.68 4.03
CA LEU A 31 9.65 -2.09 5.29
C LEU A 31 9.57 -3.62 5.43
N VAL A 32 9.15 -4.30 4.37
CA VAL A 32 9.05 -5.77 4.36
C VAL A 32 10.42 -6.43 4.44
N LEU A 33 11.41 -5.90 3.72
CA LEU A 33 12.78 -6.43 3.72
C LEU A 33 13.49 -6.17 5.05
N ALA A 34 13.23 -5.04 5.71
CA ALA A 34 13.73 -4.73 7.05
C ALA A 34 13.34 -5.79 8.07
N ARG A 35 12.08 -6.25 8.03
CA ARG A 35 11.58 -7.31 8.92
C ARG A 35 12.29 -8.65 8.69
N ARG A 36 12.60 -8.97 7.43
CA ARG A 36 13.16 -10.28 7.04
C ARG A 36 14.68 -10.36 7.10
N GLN A 37 15.37 -9.26 6.81
CA GLN A 37 16.82 -9.23 6.58
C GLN A 37 17.56 -8.31 7.56
N GLY A 38 16.85 -7.62 8.44
CA GLY A 38 17.41 -6.68 9.40
C GLY A 38 17.25 -5.22 8.99
N ARG A 39 16.94 -4.36 9.97
CA ARG A 39 16.51 -2.97 9.80
C ARG A 39 17.59 -2.02 9.27
N SER A 40 18.82 -2.16 9.74
CA SER A 40 19.89 -1.17 9.52
C SER A 40 20.15 -0.85 8.03
N LYS A 41 20.00 -1.83 7.14
CA LYS A 41 20.21 -1.63 5.69
C LYS A 41 19.10 -0.80 5.01
N TRP A 42 17.91 -0.77 5.60
CA TRP A 42 16.70 -0.23 4.97
C TRP A 42 16.20 1.06 5.62
N GLU A 43 16.72 1.41 6.79
CA GLU A 43 16.27 2.54 7.62
C GLU A 43 16.27 3.87 6.85
N ASP A 44 17.35 4.19 6.14
CA ASP A 44 17.44 5.41 5.33
C ASP A 44 16.41 5.45 4.19
N ILE A 45 16.06 4.29 3.63
CA ILE A 45 15.04 4.20 2.57
C ILE A 45 13.66 4.39 3.18
N ILE A 46 13.38 3.73 4.31
CA ILE A 46 12.11 3.84 5.04
C ILE A 46 11.86 5.29 5.43
N ASN A 47 12.82 5.93 6.11
CA ASN A 47 12.69 7.31 6.58
C ASN A 47 12.43 8.31 5.43
N ARG A 48 13.22 8.22 4.35
CA ARG A 48 13.05 9.12 3.19
C ARG A 48 11.72 8.90 2.49
N THR A 49 11.34 7.66 2.23
CA THR A 49 10.10 7.35 1.50
C THR A 49 8.85 7.67 2.32
N MET A 50 8.85 7.42 3.63
CA MET A 50 7.76 7.82 4.53
C MET A 50 7.62 9.33 4.62
N ALA A 51 8.71 10.08 4.80
CA ALA A 51 8.67 11.54 4.84
C ALA A 51 8.12 12.13 3.53
N GLN A 52 8.57 11.59 2.40
CA GLN A 52 8.08 11.99 1.08
C GLN A 52 6.59 11.67 0.89
N MET A 53 6.16 10.47 1.29
CA MET A 53 4.76 10.06 1.19
C MET A 53 3.86 10.91 2.07
N LYS A 54 4.31 11.25 3.29
CA LYS A 54 3.60 12.17 4.18
C LYS A 54 3.40 13.54 3.55
N LYS A 55 4.44 14.09 2.92
CA LYS A 55 4.34 15.36 2.20
C LYS A 55 3.28 15.30 1.10
N TRP A 56 3.25 14.22 0.31
CA TRP A 56 2.27 14.08 -0.75
C TRP A 56 0.85 13.83 -0.27
N ALA A 57 0.66 13.05 0.80
CA ALA A 57 -0.65 12.87 1.42
C ALA A 57 -1.23 14.20 1.93
N MET A 58 -0.39 15.11 2.46
CA MET A 58 -0.83 16.45 2.84
C MET A 58 -1.25 17.30 1.64
N SER A 59 -0.55 17.20 0.51
CA SER A 59 -0.86 17.99 -0.69
C SER A 59 -1.99 17.40 -1.54
N ASN A 60 -2.12 16.08 -1.60
CA ASN A 60 -3.11 15.36 -2.38
C ASN A 60 -3.55 14.08 -1.66
N PRO A 61 -4.40 14.20 -0.63
CA PRO A 61 -4.81 13.07 0.20
C PRO A 61 -5.56 12.01 -0.61
N TRP A 62 -6.32 12.40 -1.62
CA TRP A 62 -7.13 11.47 -2.43
C TRP A 62 -6.26 10.42 -3.14
N ASN A 63 -5.06 10.81 -3.59
CA ASN A 63 -4.16 9.93 -4.34
C ASN A 63 -3.10 9.25 -3.46
N CYS A 64 -2.81 9.80 -2.27
CA CYS A 64 -1.64 9.40 -1.48
C CYS A 64 -1.96 8.95 -0.05
N GLN A 65 -3.17 9.20 0.46
CA GLN A 65 -3.51 8.88 1.84
C GLN A 65 -3.47 7.37 2.12
N HIS A 66 -4.11 6.56 1.27
CA HIS A 66 -4.13 5.10 1.42
C HIS A 66 -2.74 4.47 1.31
N LYS A 67 -1.85 5.05 0.47
CA LYS A 67 -0.44 4.64 0.36
C LYS A 67 0.31 4.91 1.66
N LEU A 68 0.13 6.11 2.23
CA LEU A 68 0.75 6.48 3.50
C LEU A 68 0.26 5.57 4.63
N GLU A 69 -1.05 5.33 4.70
CA GLU A 69 -1.67 4.47 5.72
C GLU A 69 -1.12 3.04 5.64
N LEU A 70 -0.96 2.48 4.44
CA LEU A 70 -0.35 1.16 4.29
C LEU A 70 1.11 1.14 4.73
N MET A 71 1.89 2.17 4.41
CA MET A 71 3.28 2.29 4.90
C MET A 71 3.34 2.44 6.43
N ILE A 72 2.40 3.17 7.03
CA ILE A 72 2.28 3.29 8.49
C ILE A 72 1.95 1.92 9.09
N ALA A 73 1.07 1.14 8.48
CA ALA A 73 0.71 -0.19 8.97
C ALA A 73 1.92 -1.12 9.02
N GLU A 74 2.68 -1.19 7.93
CA GLU A 74 3.87 -2.03 7.82
C GLU A 74 5.02 -1.55 8.72
N HIS A 75 5.16 -0.24 8.89
CA HIS A 75 6.11 0.34 9.83
C HIS A 75 5.72 0.01 11.28
N ALA A 76 4.45 0.22 11.66
CA ALA A 76 3.97 -0.13 12.98
C ALA A 76 4.16 -1.63 13.28
N TYR A 77 3.94 -2.49 12.28
CA TYR A 77 4.21 -3.90 12.42
C TYR A 77 5.71 -4.20 12.61
N LEU A 78 6.58 -3.54 11.85
CA LEU A 78 8.04 -3.63 12.03
C LEU A 78 8.48 -3.21 13.45
N GLU A 79 7.84 -2.20 14.05
CA GLU A 79 8.10 -1.75 15.42
C GLU A 79 7.42 -2.62 16.50
N GLY A 80 6.60 -3.60 16.13
CA GLY A 80 5.83 -4.41 17.08
C GLY A 80 4.58 -3.73 17.66
N ASN A 81 4.17 -2.58 17.11
CA ASN A 81 2.97 -1.84 17.52
C ASN A 81 1.71 -2.38 16.83
N MET A 82 1.21 -3.52 17.31
CA MET A 82 0.14 -4.29 16.65
C MET A 82 -1.17 -3.50 16.50
N ASP A 83 -1.62 -2.79 17.53
CA ASP A 83 -2.88 -2.03 17.49
C ASP A 83 -2.85 -0.93 16.43
N VAL A 84 -1.70 -0.25 16.29
CA VAL A 84 -1.51 0.78 15.28
C VAL A 84 -1.46 0.16 13.88
N ALA A 85 -0.82 -1.00 13.74
CA ALA A 85 -0.78 -1.72 12.47
C ALA A 85 -2.18 -2.10 11.98
N ILE A 86 -3.01 -2.68 12.86
CA ILE A 86 -4.39 -3.07 12.56
C ILE A 86 -5.21 -1.86 12.08
N GLN A 87 -5.23 -0.78 12.87
CA GLN A 87 -5.98 0.42 12.52
C GLN A 87 -5.51 1.01 11.18
N ALA A 88 -4.21 1.03 10.94
CA ALA A 88 -3.64 1.58 9.72
C ALA A 88 -3.95 0.71 8.48
N TYR A 89 -4.00 -0.62 8.61
CA TYR A 89 -4.45 -1.49 7.52
C TYR A 89 -5.91 -1.23 7.17
N ASP A 90 -6.79 -1.13 8.16
CA ASP A 90 -8.22 -0.85 7.93
C ASP A 90 -8.42 0.51 7.25
N CYS A 91 -7.70 1.54 7.70
CA CYS A 91 -7.69 2.86 7.06
C CYS A 91 -7.22 2.78 5.60
N ALA A 92 -6.10 2.11 5.33
CA ALA A 92 -5.55 1.98 3.98
C ALA A 92 -6.55 1.32 3.02
N VAL A 93 -7.19 0.23 3.46
CA VAL A 93 -8.21 -0.49 2.68
C VAL A 93 -9.43 0.41 2.43
N ALA A 94 -9.97 1.04 3.47
CA ALA A 94 -11.14 1.89 3.35
C ALA A 94 -10.89 3.11 2.45
N SER A 95 -9.72 3.74 2.58
CA SER A 95 -9.31 4.90 1.81
C SER A 95 -9.07 4.54 0.33
N ALA A 96 -8.42 3.41 0.04
CA ALA A 96 -8.24 2.94 -1.34
C ALA A 96 -9.59 2.60 -2.01
N ALA A 97 -10.47 1.91 -1.29
CA ALA A 97 -11.81 1.55 -1.77
C ALA A 97 -12.66 2.79 -2.05
N LYS A 98 -12.66 3.77 -1.13
CA LYS A 98 -13.38 5.04 -1.27
C LYS A 98 -13.01 5.79 -2.55
N HIS A 99 -11.73 5.79 -2.90
CA HIS A 99 -11.22 6.47 -4.10
C HIS A 99 -11.08 5.54 -5.32
N ARG A 100 -11.57 4.30 -5.23
CA ARG A 100 -11.61 3.31 -6.32
C ARG A 100 -10.23 2.89 -6.86
N PHE A 101 -9.19 2.94 -6.03
CA PHE A 101 -7.88 2.38 -6.36
C PHE A 101 -7.86 0.86 -6.16
N VAL A 102 -8.53 0.13 -7.04
CA VAL A 102 -8.79 -1.33 -6.88
C VAL A 102 -7.52 -2.15 -6.67
N HIS A 103 -6.46 -1.87 -7.42
CA HIS A 103 -5.19 -2.61 -7.28
C HIS A 103 -4.47 -2.30 -5.96
N GLU A 104 -4.66 -1.09 -5.42
CA GLU A 104 -4.06 -0.69 -4.15
C GLU A 104 -4.89 -1.12 -2.95
N GLU A 105 -6.22 -1.17 -3.10
CA GLU A 105 -7.12 -1.87 -2.17
C GLU A 105 -6.69 -3.34 -2.07
N GLY A 106 -6.51 -4.01 -3.21
CA GLY A 106 -6.03 -5.39 -3.26
C GLY A 106 -4.66 -5.58 -2.58
N LEU A 107 -3.72 -4.65 -2.80
CA LEU A 107 -2.42 -4.68 -2.14
C LEU A 107 -2.55 -4.51 -0.62
N ALA A 108 -3.30 -3.51 -0.15
CA ALA A 108 -3.51 -3.30 1.28
C ALA A 108 -4.17 -4.52 1.95
N LEU A 109 -5.14 -5.13 1.28
CA LEU A 109 -5.78 -6.38 1.74
C LEU A 109 -4.82 -7.55 1.79
N GLU A 110 -3.98 -7.75 0.78
CA GLU A 110 -2.97 -8.82 0.77
C GLU A 110 -1.98 -8.64 1.91
N ARG A 111 -1.50 -7.41 2.12
CA ARG A 111 -0.56 -7.07 3.21
C ARG A 111 -1.18 -7.30 4.59
N ALA A 112 -2.43 -6.90 4.79
CA ALA A 112 -3.19 -7.19 6.01
C ALA A 112 -3.39 -8.70 6.21
N GLY A 113 -3.68 -9.46 5.15
CA GLY A 113 -3.77 -10.92 5.19
C GLY A 113 -2.47 -11.57 5.65
N ILE A 114 -1.33 -11.14 5.11
CA ILE A 114 0.00 -11.60 5.53
C ILE A 114 0.24 -11.27 7.02
N PHE A 115 -0.12 -10.06 7.46
CA PHE A 115 0.00 -9.67 8.87
C PHE A 115 -0.80 -10.59 9.79
N TYR A 116 -2.07 -10.86 9.50
CA TYR A 116 -2.90 -11.75 10.33
C TYR A 116 -2.40 -13.21 10.30
N MET A 117 -1.90 -13.67 9.15
CA MET A 117 -1.28 -15.00 9.03
C MET A 117 -0.01 -15.10 9.89
N GLU A 118 0.89 -14.12 9.80
CA GLU A 118 2.15 -14.09 10.56
C GLU A 118 1.94 -13.91 12.08
N THR A 119 0.81 -13.31 12.49
CA THR A 119 0.41 -13.15 13.90
C THR A 119 -0.48 -14.27 14.44
N GLY A 120 -0.87 -15.24 13.58
CA GLY A 120 -1.56 -16.46 13.98
C GLY A 120 -3.08 -16.46 13.82
N ASP A 121 -3.70 -15.37 13.37
CA ASP A 121 -5.14 -15.28 13.10
C ASP A 121 -5.44 -15.67 11.64
N ASN A 122 -5.30 -16.97 11.36
CA ASN A 122 -5.57 -17.55 10.03
C ASN A 122 -7.01 -17.32 9.54
N PRO A 123 -8.07 -17.42 10.37
CA PRO A 123 -9.44 -17.11 9.94
C PRO A 123 -9.58 -15.69 9.40
N THR A 124 -9.01 -14.69 10.09
CA THR A 124 -9.03 -13.31 9.60
C THR A 124 -8.16 -13.16 8.36
N ALA A 125 -6.96 -13.75 8.34
CA ALA A 125 -6.07 -13.73 7.17
C ALA A 125 -6.77 -14.22 5.89
N SER A 126 -7.47 -15.36 5.96
CA SER A 126 -8.21 -15.92 4.83
C SER A 126 -9.28 -14.96 4.30
N ARG A 127 -10.00 -14.23 5.17
CA ARG A 127 -10.97 -13.22 4.74
C ARG A 127 -10.32 -12.08 3.97
N PHE A 128 -9.14 -11.63 4.40
CA PHE A 128 -8.38 -10.59 3.71
C PHE A 128 -7.86 -11.08 2.35
N PHE A 129 -7.33 -12.31 2.27
CA PHE A 129 -6.86 -12.89 1.02
C PHE A 129 -7.98 -13.09 -0.01
N HIS A 130 -9.17 -13.51 0.39
CA HIS A 130 -10.33 -13.60 -0.52
C HIS A 130 -10.66 -12.23 -1.14
N ARG A 131 -10.73 -11.19 -0.30
CA ARG A 131 -11.01 -9.83 -0.78
C ARG A 131 -9.89 -9.29 -1.68
N ALA A 132 -8.63 -9.59 -1.37
CA ALA A 132 -7.48 -9.22 -2.19
C ALA A 132 -7.54 -9.90 -3.57
N HIS A 133 -7.84 -11.20 -3.59
CA HIS A 133 -8.08 -11.96 -4.82
C HIS A 133 -9.16 -11.29 -5.69
N ASP A 134 -10.31 -10.94 -5.10
CA ASP A 134 -11.41 -10.31 -5.84
C ASP A 134 -11.02 -8.93 -6.41
N CYS A 135 -10.20 -8.17 -5.69
CA CYS A 135 -9.63 -6.92 -6.22
C CYS A 135 -8.74 -7.18 -7.43
N TYR A 136 -7.86 -8.18 -7.37
CA TYR A 136 -6.99 -8.52 -8.50
C TYR A 136 -7.74 -9.12 -9.68
N VAL A 137 -8.84 -9.85 -9.46
CA VAL A 137 -9.74 -10.28 -10.54
C VAL A 137 -10.43 -9.08 -11.19
N ARG A 138 -11.00 -8.16 -10.39
CA ARG A 138 -11.62 -6.92 -10.92
C ARG A 138 -10.63 -6.02 -11.65
N TRP A 139 -9.36 -6.06 -11.25
CA TRP A 139 -8.27 -5.35 -11.90
C TRP A 139 -7.66 -6.12 -13.09
N GLU A 140 -8.18 -7.31 -13.41
CA GLU A 140 -7.72 -8.19 -14.50
C GLU A 140 -6.25 -8.66 -14.36
N ALA A 141 -5.70 -8.59 -13.14
CA ALA A 141 -4.37 -9.09 -12.81
C ALA A 141 -4.41 -10.58 -12.47
N HIS A 142 -4.74 -11.43 -13.44
CA HIS A 142 -4.99 -12.87 -13.22
C HIS A 142 -3.80 -13.60 -12.58
N SER A 143 -2.56 -13.32 -12.99
CA SER A 143 -1.37 -13.93 -12.37
C SER A 143 -1.23 -13.56 -10.90
N LYS A 144 -1.59 -12.32 -10.54
CA LYS A 144 -1.55 -11.86 -9.16
C LYS A 144 -2.70 -12.44 -8.34
N ALA A 145 -3.90 -12.53 -8.92
CA ALA A 145 -5.02 -13.21 -8.29
C ALA A 145 -4.69 -14.69 -7.98
N ALA A 146 -4.09 -15.40 -8.94
CA ALA A 146 -3.66 -16.78 -8.76
C ALA A 146 -2.59 -16.93 -7.66
N HIS A 147 -1.64 -15.99 -7.57
CA HIS A 147 -0.65 -15.96 -6.49
C HIS A 147 -1.31 -15.81 -5.12
N VAL A 148 -2.22 -14.84 -4.96
CA VAL A 148 -2.91 -14.63 -3.67
C VAL A 148 -3.76 -15.83 -3.28
N LYS A 149 -4.36 -16.52 -4.26
CA LYS A 149 -5.14 -17.73 -4.03
C LYS A 149 -4.34 -18.86 -3.38
N GLN A 150 -3.00 -18.87 -3.48
CA GLN A 150 -2.16 -19.87 -2.81
C GLN A 150 -2.13 -19.72 -1.28
N HIS A 151 -2.61 -18.59 -0.75
CA HIS A 151 -2.75 -18.34 0.68
C HIS A 151 -4.16 -18.65 1.23
N LEU A 152 -5.07 -19.15 0.39
CA LEU A 152 -6.42 -19.59 0.76
C LEU A 152 -6.45 -21.09 1.06
#